data_AF-A0A9D1XQH4-F1
#
_entry.id   AF-A0A9D1XQH4-F1
#
_cell.length_a   1.000
_cell.length_b   1.000
_cell.length_c   1.000
_cell.angle_alpha   90.00
_cell.angle_beta   90.00
_cell.angle_gamma   90.00
#
_symmetry.space_group_name_H-M   'P 1'
#
loop_
_entity.id
_entity.type
_entity.pdbx_description
1 polymer ?
#
loop_
_entity_poly.entity_id
_entity_poly.type
_entity_poly.pdbx_seq_one_letter_code
_entity_poly.pdbx_strand_id
1 'polypeptide(L)'
;MKQKFLPKETAVSSEGNFAHSVRPYPVACKLLTFVFALLFIGANWNEAWGQTTILAAGNRDTVHTRTEIIYVDPTKPRVLSIPELKINDGHWDAGYKWYVHWYNARGEIKGIDIYLDSNEATARGGSIYGGWYVTDLRDATDGWWWYDGFYNTNKTSDGKYAHLSSCASTIQYTAPADLGSNEDVLYCDVSNYTDYDITQLTGANKDEGTFTEPTLLKRYKYIIRPASECADA
;
A
#
# COMPACT_ATOMS: atom_id res chain seq x y z
N MET A 1 28.35 1.61 72.74
CA MET A 1 29.76 2.01 72.50
C MET A 1 29.75 3.32 71.71
N LYS A 2 30.58 4.26 72.17
CA LYS A 2 30.88 5.67 71.80
C LYS A 2 30.61 6.10 70.34
N GLN A 3 29.81 7.18 70.11
CA GLN A 3 30.20 8.62 69.95
C GLN A 3 30.92 8.88 68.59
N LYS A 4 30.58 9.87 67.74
CA LYS A 4 30.51 11.31 68.01
C LYS A 4 29.92 12.11 66.81
N PHE A 5 29.40 13.30 67.13
CA PHE A 5 28.87 14.38 66.29
C PHE A 5 29.93 15.16 65.47
N LEU A 6 29.49 15.68 64.30
CA LEU A 6 29.67 17.00 63.58
C LEU A 6 30.72 18.04 64.12
N PRO A 7 31.24 19.05 63.34
CA PRO A 7 30.47 19.91 62.41
C PRO A 7 31.18 20.65 61.22
N LYS A 8 30.30 21.34 60.46
CA LYS A 8 30.30 22.56 59.60
C LYS A 8 31.49 23.55 59.44
N GLU A 9 31.38 24.31 58.33
CA GLU A 9 32.00 25.61 57.90
C GLU A 9 33.42 25.50 57.26
N THR A 10 33.82 26.25 56.21
CA THR A 10 33.54 27.64 55.80
C THR A 10 33.90 27.85 54.30
N ALA A 11 33.31 28.86 53.64
CA ALA A 11 33.70 29.35 52.32
C ALA A 11 34.92 30.31 52.39
N VAL A 12 35.62 30.54 51.26
CA VAL A 12 35.99 31.87 50.66
C VAL A 12 37.09 31.73 49.58
N SER A 13 37.01 32.67 48.63
CA SER A 13 37.66 32.96 47.35
C SER A 13 39.19 32.83 47.17
N SER A 14 39.62 32.73 45.90
CA SER A 14 40.42 33.79 45.25
C SER A 14 40.65 33.52 43.74
N GLU A 15 40.79 34.62 43.03
CA GLU A 15 40.84 34.83 41.58
C GLU A 15 42.18 34.37 40.94
N GLY A 16 42.19 34.21 39.61
CA GLY A 16 43.46 34.16 38.87
C GLY A 16 43.38 33.57 37.46
N ASN A 17 43.01 34.40 36.49
CA ASN A 17 43.16 34.15 35.04
C ASN A 17 44.62 33.84 34.66
N PHE A 18 44.84 32.91 33.72
CA PHE A 18 45.69 33.16 32.53
C PHE A 18 45.49 32.06 31.49
N ALA A 19 45.07 32.47 30.30
CA ALA A 19 44.86 31.62 29.14
C ALA A 19 46.20 31.17 28.54
N HIS A 20 46.30 29.89 28.16
CA HIS A 20 47.18 29.48 27.06
C HIS A 20 46.44 28.51 26.13
N SER A 21 46.45 28.92 24.88
CA SER A 21 45.78 28.33 23.72
C SER A 21 46.35 26.96 23.35
N VAL A 22 45.48 25.95 23.25
CA VAL A 22 45.59 24.86 22.25
C VAL A 22 44.16 24.50 21.80
N ARG A 23 43.79 24.85 20.56
CA ARG A 23 42.57 24.32 19.93
C ARG A 23 42.93 23.05 19.16
N PRO A 24 42.27 21.91 19.39
CA PRO A 24 42.06 20.93 18.35
C PRO A 24 40.76 21.25 17.59
N TYR A 25 40.87 21.39 16.28
CA TYR A 25 39.74 21.53 15.36
C TYR A 25 38.83 20.28 15.41
N PRO A 26 37.49 20.40 15.51
CA PRO A 26 36.58 19.31 15.21
C PRO A 26 36.04 19.50 13.79
N VAL A 27 36.77 19.04 12.78
CA VAL A 27 36.32 19.15 11.38
C VAL A 27 36.41 17.80 10.68
N ALA A 28 35.73 16.80 11.25
CA ALA A 28 35.50 15.52 10.58
C ALA A 28 34.20 14.83 11.02
N CYS A 29 33.29 15.56 11.69
CA CYS A 29 32.04 14.99 12.23
C CYS A 29 30.78 15.70 11.69
N LYS A 30 30.92 16.64 10.75
CA LYS A 30 29.77 17.34 10.14
C LYS A 30 29.50 16.95 8.70
N LEU A 31 30.51 16.42 7.97
CA LEU A 31 30.32 15.98 6.60
C LEU A 31 29.67 14.59 6.53
N LEU A 32 30.02 13.67 7.44
CA LEU A 32 29.45 12.33 7.48
C LEU A 32 27.97 12.34 7.87
N THR A 33 27.56 13.24 8.76
CA THR A 33 26.17 13.41 9.20
C THR A 33 25.28 14.02 8.11
N PHE A 34 25.85 14.85 7.24
CA PHE A 34 25.12 15.44 6.11
C PHE A 34 24.87 14.44 4.97
N VAL A 35 25.76 13.46 4.77
CA VAL A 35 25.53 12.38 3.79
C VAL A 35 24.44 11.41 4.27
N PHE A 36 24.37 11.12 5.57
CA PHE A 36 23.26 10.34 6.13
C PHE A 36 21.93 11.10 6.08
N ALA A 37 21.91 12.41 6.35
CA ALA A 37 20.68 13.19 6.27
C ALA A 37 20.13 13.32 4.84
N LEU A 38 21.00 13.36 3.81
CA LEU A 38 20.58 13.38 2.40
C LEU A 38 20.01 12.04 1.90
N LEU A 39 20.29 10.92 2.58
CA LEU A 39 19.65 9.63 2.29
C LEU A 39 18.23 9.51 2.87
N PHE A 40 17.79 10.51 3.65
CA PHE A 40 16.51 10.47 4.39
C PHE A 40 15.54 11.61 4.04
N ILE A 41 15.91 12.49 3.10
CA ILE A 41 15.06 13.58 2.63
C ILE A 41 14.64 13.26 1.19
N GLY A 42 13.57 12.49 1.03
CA GLY A 42 12.84 12.44 -0.25
C GLY A 42 12.44 11.08 -0.81
N ALA A 43 12.72 9.96 -0.15
CA ALA A 43 12.20 8.66 -0.55
C ALA A 43 11.30 8.09 0.55
N ASN A 44 10.11 7.61 0.16
CA ASN A 44 9.20 6.89 1.03
C ASN A 44 9.96 5.82 1.82
N TRP A 45 9.83 5.88 3.14
CA TRP A 45 10.52 5.01 4.10
C TRP A 45 9.86 3.62 4.19
N ASN A 46 9.74 2.96 3.04
CA ASN A 46 9.50 1.53 2.98
C ASN A 46 10.83 0.92 2.52
N GLU A 47 11.70 0.61 3.48
CA GLU A 47 12.87 -0.23 3.19
C GLU A 47 12.36 -1.56 2.63
N ALA A 48 12.54 -1.76 1.32
CA ALA A 48 11.93 -2.80 0.48
C ALA A 48 12.49 -4.22 0.71
N TRP A 49 12.71 -4.61 1.97
CA TRP A 49 13.05 -5.99 2.31
C TRP A 49 11.77 -6.79 2.52
N GLY A 50 11.46 -7.70 1.59
CA GLY A 50 10.28 -8.57 1.65
C GLY A 50 9.06 -8.11 0.85
N GLN A 51 9.18 -7.14 -0.04
CA GLN A 51 8.10 -6.80 -1.00
C GLN A 51 8.24 -7.61 -2.30
N THR A 52 7.12 -7.80 -3.01
CA THR A 52 7.11 -8.41 -4.35
C THR A 52 7.35 -7.38 -5.44
N THR A 53 8.21 -7.71 -6.40
CA THR A 53 8.33 -7.00 -7.69
C THR A 53 7.39 -7.64 -8.70
N ILE A 54 6.52 -6.84 -9.32
CA ILE A 54 5.62 -7.30 -10.38
C ILE A 54 6.26 -7.06 -11.76
N LEU A 55 6.44 -8.14 -12.54
CA LEU A 55 6.84 -8.04 -13.94
C LEU A 55 5.61 -8.00 -14.82
N ALA A 56 5.46 -6.90 -15.54
CA ALA A 56 4.34 -6.64 -16.44
C ALA A 56 4.10 -7.77 -17.45
N ALA A 57 2.82 -8.08 -17.70
CA ALA A 57 2.42 -9.04 -18.72
C ALA A 57 2.86 -8.61 -20.12
N GLY A 58 3.18 -9.56 -21.00
CA GLY A 58 3.55 -9.26 -22.38
C GLY A 58 2.46 -8.58 -23.20
N ASN A 59 1.19 -8.74 -22.83
CA ASN A 59 0.05 -8.13 -23.52
C ASN A 59 -0.41 -6.79 -22.90
N ARG A 60 0.35 -6.22 -21.95
CA ARG A 60 -0.03 -5.04 -21.15
C ARG A 60 -0.42 -3.81 -22.00
N ASP A 61 0.14 -3.65 -23.18
CA ASP A 61 -0.15 -2.54 -24.10
C ASP A 61 -1.38 -2.77 -25.00
N THR A 62 -1.84 -4.01 -25.09
CA THR A 62 -2.91 -4.44 -26.00
C THR A 62 -4.16 -4.96 -25.29
N VAL A 63 -4.10 -5.08 -23.95
CA VAL A 63 -5.21 -5.56 -23.14
C VAL A 63 -6.46 -4.68 -23.32
N HIS A 64 -7.62 -5.33 -23.37
CA HIS A 64 -8.89 -4.62 -23.40
C HIS A 64 -9.01 -3.68 -22.20
N THR A 65 -9.17 -2.38 -22.47
CA THR A 65 -9.16 -1.33 -21.44
C THR A 65 -10.53 -0.65 -21.35
N ARG A 66 -11.14 -0.70 -20.16
CA ARG A 66 -12.29 0.11 -19.77
C ARG A 66 -11.80 1.38 -19.10
N THR A 67 -12.02 2.53 -19.73
CA THR A 67 -11.63 3.83 -19.18
C THR A 67 -12.83 4.52 -18.55
N GLU A 68 -12.65 5.01 -17.32
CA GLU A 68 -13.64 5.80 -16.59
C GLU A 68 -12.99 7.11 -16.15
N ILE A 69 -13.68 8.23 -16.40
CA ILE A 69 -13.29 9.53 -15.87
C ILE A 69 -14.08 9.74 -14.57
N ILE A 70 -13.38 9.93 -13.46
CA ILE A 70 -13.98 10.17 -12.16
C ILE A 70 -13.54 11.53 -11.62
N TYR A 71 -14.49 12.23 -11.02
CA TYR A 71 -14.28 13.51 -10.37
C TYR A 71 -14.24 13.29 -8.85
N VAL A 72 -13.16 13.71 -8.20
CA VAL A 72 -12.94 13.49 -6.77
C VAL A 72 -12.69 14.80 -6.02
N ASP A 73 -13.28 14.90 -4.83
CA ASP A 73 -12.97 15.96 -3.86
C ASP A 73 -11.65 15.57 -3.17
N PRO A 74 -10.54 16.33 -3.32
CA PRO A 74 -9.25 15.95 -2.75
C PRO A 74 -9.27 15.82 -1.22
N THR A 75 -10.28 16.38 -0.55
CA THR A 75 -10.43 16.29 0.91
C THR A 75 -11.13 15.01 1.37
N LYS A 76 -11.67 14.20 0.44
CA LYS A 76 -12.47 13.02 0.75
C LYS A 76 -11.96 11.79 -0.02
N PRO A 77 -11.63 10.69 0.67
CA PRO A 77 -11.29 9.45 0.01
C PRO A 77 -12.44 8.92 -0.86
N ARG A 78 -12.09 8.29 -1.97
CA ARG A 78 -13.02 7.67 -2.93
C ARG A 78 -12.88 6.15 -2.90
N VAL A 79 -14.00 5.45 -2.83
CA VAL A 79 -14.01 3.99 -2.97
C VAL A 79 -14.10 3.61 -4.45
N LEU A 80 -13.17 2.77 -4.90
CA LEU A 80 -13.14 2.21 -6.25
C LEU A 80 -13.17 0.69 -6.16
N SER A 81 -13.84 0.04 -7.11
CA SER A 81 -14.02 -1.41 -7.06
C SER A 81 -14.16 -2.06 -8.42
N ILE A 82 -13.75 -3.33 -8.50
CA ILE A 82 -13.99 -4.22 -9.65
C ILE A 82 -15.35 -4.91 -9.48
N PRO A 83 -16.37 -4.52 -10.25
CA PRO A 83 -17.74 -4.96 -10.01
C PRO A 83 -17.94 -6.47 -10.18
N GLU A 84 -17.15 -7.12 -11.03
CA GLU A 84 -17.19 -8.57 -11.26
C GLU A 84 -16.79 -9.36 -9.99
N LEU A 85 -15.76 -8.89 -9.27
CA LEU A 85 -15.27 -9.53 -8.04
C LEU A 85 -16.08 -9.14 -6.80
N LYS A 86 -16.98 -8.17 -6.90
CA LYS A 86 -17.95 -7.85 -5.83
C LYS A 86 -19.15 -8.80 -5.80
N ILE A 87 -19.35 -9.58 -6.87
CA ILE A 87 -20.46 -10.53 -6.96
C ILE A 87 -19.97 -11.97 -7.13
N ASN A 88 -18.66 -12.21 -7.24
CA ASN A 88 -18.07 -13.54 -7.24
C ASN A 88 -16.77 -13.54 -6.43
N ASP A 89 -16.62 -14.50 -5.53
CA ASP A 89 -15.51 -14.55 -4.56
C ASP A 89 -14.51 -15.68 -4.83
N GLY A 90 -14.70 -16.37 -5.96
CA GLY A 90 -13.84 -17.48 -6.37
C GLY A 90 -14.08 -18.78 -5.59
N HIS A 91 -15.07 -18.82 -4.69
CA HIS A 91 -15.32 -20.02 -3.88
C HIS A 91 -16.05 -21.12 -4.65
N TRP A 92 -17.20 -20.79 -5.23
CA TRP A 92 -18.00 -21.77 -5.99
C TRP A 92 -17.55 -21.94 -7.42
N ASP A 93 -16.85 -20.95 -7.96
CA ASP A 93 -16.28 -20.99 -9.30
C ASP A 93 -14.85 -20.45 -9.25
N ALA A 94 -13.89 -21.36 -9.40
CA ALA A 94 -12.47 -21.04 -9.40
C ALA A 94 -12.09 -20.08 -10.56
N GLY A 95 -12.91 -20.00 -11.60
CA GLY A 95 -12.76 -19.03 -12.69
C GLY A 95 -12.86 -17.57 -12.23
N TYR A 96 -13.31 -17.29 -10.99
CA TYR A 96 -13.31 -15.97 -10.37
C TYR A 96 -12.17 -15.72 -9.38
N LYS A 97 -11.19 -16.64 -9.26
CA LYS A 97 -9.95 -16.40 -8.51
C LYS A 97 -9.00 -15.55 -9.33
N TRP A 98 -9.44 -14.35 -9.70
CA TRP A 98 -8.73 -13.50 -10.64
C TRP A 98 -7.48 -12.90 -10.01
N TYR A 99 -6.39 -12.87 -10.75
CA TYR A 99 -5.32 -11.91 -10.53
C TYR A 99 -5.88 -10.48 -10.51
N VAL A 100 -5.39 -9.65 -9.59
CA VAL A 100 -5.74 -8.24 -9.44
C VAL A 100 -4.48 -7.44 -9.14
N HIS A 101 -4.29 -6.32 -9.82
CA HIS A 101 -3.17 -5.41 -9.56
C HIS A 101 -3.55 -3.96 -9.76
N TRP A 102 -3.55 -3.20 -8.66
CA TRP A 102 -3.81 -1.77 -8.60
C TRP A 102 -2.50 -0.99 -8.56
N TYR A 103 -2.24 -0.11 -9.54
CA TYR A 103 -0.94 0.57 -9.65
C TYR A 103 -1.01 1.92 -10.37
N ASN A 104 0.13 2.62 -10.40
CA ASN A 104 0.37 3.89 -11.10
C ASN A 104 -0.35 5.13 -10.53
N ALA A 105 -1.10 5.02 -9.44
CA ALA A 105 -1.67 6.20 -8.79
C ALA A 105 -0.57 7.08 -8.20
N ARG A 106 -0.72 8.39 -8.35
CA ARG A 106 0.00 9.39 -7.56
C ARG A 106 -0.61 9.57 -6.18
N GLY A 107 -1.93 9.39 -6.07
CA GLY A 107 -2.64 9.32 -4.80
C GLY A 107 -2.34 8.03 -4.02
N GLU A 108 -2.77 8.02 -2.77
CA GLU A 108 -2.61 6.86 -1.89
C GLU A 108 -3.70 5.82 -2.19
N ILE A 109 -3.28 4.56 -2.35
CA ILE A 109 -4.17 3.40 -2.45
C ILE A 109 -4.12 2.64 -1.13
N LYS A 110 -5.30 2.29 -0.61
CA LYS A 110 -5.43 1.44 0.57
C LYS A 110 -6.53 0.41 0.38
N GLY A 111 -6.23 -0.86 0.63
CA GLY A 111 -7.26 -1.90 0.73
C GLY A 111 -8.20 -1.64 1.91
N ILE A 112 -9.49 -1.90 1.73
CA ILE A 112 -10.51 -1.71 2.77
C ILE A 112 -11.38 -2.95 2.92
N ASP A 113 -11.86 -3.18 4.14
CA ASP A 113 -12.87 -4.18 4.41
C ASP A 113 -14.20 -3.78 3.76
N ILE A 114 -14.91 -4.77 3.23
CA ILE A 114 -16.18 -4.54 2.53
C ILE A 114 -17.25 -5.49 3.03
N TYR A 115 -18.50 -5.02 3.06
CA TYR A 115 -19.66 -5.87 3.23
C TYR A 115 -20.23 -6.22 1.85
N LEU A 116 -20.50 -7.51 1.63
CA LEU A 116 -21.13 -8.00 0.41
C LEU A 116 -22.38 -8.80 0.77
N ASP A 117 -23.50 -8.48 0.11
CA ASP A 117 -24.76 -9.17 0.28
C ASP A 117 -24.90 -10.29 -0.77
N SER A 118 -25.06 -11.53 -0.31
CA SER A 118 -25.17 -12.69 -1.20
C SER A 118 -26.46 -12.69 -2.03
N ASN A 119 -27.54 -12.10 -1.55
CA ASN A 119 -28.79 -11.97 -2.31
C ASN A 119 -28.62 -10.94 -3.43
N GLU A 120 -27.96 -9.81 -3.16
CA GLU A 120 -27.63 -8.82 -4.21
C GLU A 120 -26.69 -9.39 -5.26
N ALA A 121 -25.68 -10.17 -4.84
CA ALA A 121 -24.80 -10.87 -5.77
C ALA A 121 -25.58 -11.88 -6.64
N THR A 122 -26.44 -12.70 -6.02
CA THR A 122 -27.27 -13.69 -6.72
C THR A 122 -28.21 -13.02 -7.72
N ALA A 123 -28.85 -11.90 -7.35
CA ALA A 123 -29.71 -11.13 -8.24
C ALA A 123 -28.97 -10.59 -9.48
N ARG A 124 -27.65 -10.43 -9.39
CA ARG A 124 -26.76 -10.01 -10.48
C ARG A 124 -26.07 -11.18 -11.20
N GLY A 125 -26.48 -12.42 -10.90
CA GLY A 125 -25.95 -13.64 -11.50
C GLY A 125 -24.61 -14.12 -10.93
N GLY A 126 -24.20 -13.58 -9.77
CA GLY A 126 -22.97 -13.98 -9.08
C GLY A 126 -23.21 -14.92 -7.92
N SER A 127 -22.13 -15.44 -7.35
CA SER A 127 -22.18 -16.29 -6.16
C SER A 127 -21.03 -15.98 -5.21
N ILE A 128 -21.38 -15.63 -3.97
CA ILE A 128 -20.44 -15.30 -2.89
C ILE A 128 -20.95 -15.83 -1.56
N TYR A 129 -20.07 -15.86 -0.57
CA TYR A 129 -20.49 -15.79 0.81
C TYR A 129 -21.07 -14.41 1.17
N GLY A 130 -22.20 -14.36 1.88
CA GLY A 130 -22.73 -13.11 2.41
C GLY A 130 -21.99 -12.71 3.70
N GLY A 131 -21.56 -11.45 3.80
CA GLY A 131 -20.95 -10.91 5.02
C GLY A 131 -19.81 -9.93 4.79
N TRP A 132 -19.00 -9.74 5.83
CA TRP A 132 -17.80 -8.90 5.79
C TRP A 132 -16.60 -9.66 5.23
N TYR A 133 -15.86 -9.01 4.36
CA TYR A 133 -14.61 -9.45 3.76
C TYR A 133 -13.50 -8.51 4.22
N VAL A 134 -12.41 -9.08 4.75
CA VAL A 134 -11.20 -8.30 5.07
C VAL A 134 -10.41 -8.07 3.78
N THR A 135 -9.80 -6.89 3.63
CA THR A 135 -8.87 -6.67 2.51
C THR A 135 -7.71 -7.67 2.57
N ASP A 136 -7.33 -8.22 1.42
CA ASP A 136 -6.17 -9.14 1.31
C ASP A 136 -5.21 -8.76 0.18
N LEU A 137 -5.28 -7.50 -0.27
CA LEU A 137 -4.27 -6.92 -1.16
C LEU A 137 -2.90 -6.91 -0.46
N ARG A 138 -1.88 -7.39 -1.16
CA ARG A 138 -0.48 -7.37 -0.73
C ARG A 138 0.27 -6.22 -1.36
N ASP A 139 1.24 -5.69 -0.62
CA ASP A 139 2.08 -4.59 -1.08
C ASP A 139 3.10 -5.12 -2.10
N ALA A 140 3.32 -4.35 -3.17
CA ALA A 140 4.30 -4.60 -4.20
C ALA A 140 5.06 -3.31 -4.51
N THR A 141 6.19 -3.44 -5.22
CA THR A 141 7.05 -2.30 -5.55
C THR A 141 6.35 -1.18 -6.31
N ASP A 142 5.30 -1.49 -7.07
CA ASP A 142 4.57 -0.55 -7.93
C ASP A 142 3.07 -0.43 -7.61
N GLY A 143 2.58 -1.09 -6.56
CA GLY A 143 1.16 -1.08 -6.26
C GLY A 143 0.70 -2.15 -5.27
N TRP A 144 -0.59 -2.48 -5.35
CA TRP A 144 -1.24 -3.47 -4.50
C TRP A 144 -1.81 -4.60 -5.34
N TRP A 145 -1.57 -5.85 -4.95
CA TRP A 145 -1.88 -6.99 -5.79
C TRP A 145 -2.46 -8.18 -5.03
N TRP A 146 -3.08 -9.08 -5.79
CA TRP A 146 -3.62 -10.36 -5.31
C TRP A 146 -3.58 -11.38 -6.45
N TYR A 147 -3.34 -12.65 -6.13
CA TYR A 147 -3.48 -13.76 -7.06
C TYR A 147 -4.03 -15.00 -6.35
N ASP A 148 -4.43 -16.01 -7.12
CA ASP A 148 -5.07 -17.22 -6.62
C ASP A 148 -4.20 -18.05 -5.66
N GLY A 149 -2.88 -17.87 -5.63
CA GLY A 149 -2.00 -18.50 -4.65
C GLY A 149 -2.25 -18.03 -3.21
N PHE A 150 -2.86 -16.86 -3.02
CA PHE A 150 -3.31 -16.40 -1.71
C PHE A 150 -4.62 -17.04 -1.27
N TYR A 151 -5.36 -17.67 -2.20
CA TYR A 151 -6.71 -18.13 -1.97
C TYR A 151 -6.85 -19.07 -0.76
N ASN A 152 -7.78 -18.75 0.13
CA ASN A 152 -8.34 -19.71 1.08
C ASN A 152 -9.75 -19.30 1.52
N THR A 153 -10.42 -20.15 2.29
CA THR A 153 -11.80 -19.94 2.77
C THR A 153 -11.87 -19.65 4.27
N ASN A 154 -10.74 -19.27 4.87
CA ASN A 154 -10.69 -19.04 6.31
C ASN A 154 -11.38 -17.72 6.65
N LYS A 155 -11.84 -17.65 7.91
CA LYS A 155 -12.30 -16.40 8.50
C LYS A 155 -11.27 -15.85 9.46
N THR A 156 -11.22 -14.53 9.59
CA THR A 156 -10.51 -13.88 10.69
C THR A 156 -11.16 -14.25 12.03
N SER A 157 -10.48 -13.96 13.15
CA SER A 157 -11.04 -14.13 14.49
C SER A 157 -12.37 -13.40 14.69
N ASP A 158 -12.56 -12.30 13.95
CA ASP A 158 -13.75 -11.45 14.00
C ASP A 158 -14.86 -11.93 13.05
N GLY A 159 -14.70 -13.12 12.46
CA GLY A 159 -15.70 -13.77 11.61
C GLY A 159 -15.80 -13.21 10.19
N LYS A 160 -14.84 -12.39 9.74
CA LYS A 160 -14.79 -11.85 8.38
C LYS A 160 -14.15 -12.86 7.42
N TYR A 161 -14.67 -13.00 6.21
CA TYR A 161 -14.03 -13.79 5.17
C TYR A 161 -12.68 -13.16 4.78
N ALA A 162 -11.65 -13.98 4.64
CA ALA A 162 -10.33 -13.55 4.22
C ALA A 162 -9.91 -14.36 2.99
N HIS A 163 -8.95 -13.81 2.23
CA HIS A 163 -8.26 -14.53 1.16
C HIS A 163 -9.12 -15.01 -0.01
N LEU A 164 -10.32 -14.45 -0.18
CA LEU A 164 -11.14 -14.66 -1.36
C LEU A 164 -10.85 -13.58 -2.40
N SER A 165 -11.15 -13.80 -3.68
CA SER A 165 -10.85 -12.78 -4.70
C SER A 165 -11.60 -11.46 -4.46
N SER A 166 -12.79 -11.53 -3.85
CA SER A 166 -13.55 -10.36 -3.41
C SER A 166 -12.79 -9.49 -2.39
N CYS A 167 -11.87 -10.07 -1.61
CA CYS A 167 -10.99 -9.34 -0.67
C CYS A 167 -10.01 -8.38 -1.38
N ALA A 168 -9.80 -8.55 -2.69
CA ALA A 168 -8.97 -7.68 -3.52
C ALA A 168 -9.78 -6.75 -4.43
N SER A 169 -11.11 -6.86 -4.40
CA SER A 169 -12.00 -6.19 -5.35
C SER A 169 -12.09 -4.67 -5.16
N THR A 170 -11.75 -4.16 -3.97
CA THR A 170 -12.11 -2.79 -3.57
C THR A 170 -10.95 -2.11 -2.86
N ILE A 171 -10.72 -0.87 -3.23
CA ILE A 171 -9.74 0.02 -2.61
C ILE A 171 -10.41 1.33 -2.19
N GLN A 172 -9.80 1.98 -1.22
CA GLN A 172 -9.95 3.40 -0.97
C GLN A 172 -8.77 4.13 -1.62
N TYR A 173 -9.09 5.15 -2.41
CA TYR A 173 -8.15 6.05 -3.04
C TYR A 173 -8.22 7.43 -2.38
N THR A 174 -7.08 7.99 -1.99
CA THR A 174 -6.95 9.36 -1.48
C THR A 174 -6.15 10.17 -2.49
N ALA A 175 -6.76 11.23 -3.02
CA ALA A 175 -6.11 12.05 -4.04
C ALA A 175 -4.85 12.78 -3.53
N PRO A 176 -3.85 13.00 -4.38
CA PRO A 176 -2.70 13.83 -4.02
C PRO A 176 -3.13 15.30 -3.87
N ALA A 177 -2.39 16.05 -3.04
CA ALA A 177 -2.70 17.44 -2.74
C ALA A 177 -2.71 18.36 -3.98
N ASP A 178 -1.96 18.00 -5.02
CA ASP A 178 -1.79 18.77 -6.25
C ASP A 178 -2.65 18.26 -7.42
N LEU A 179 -3.69 17.45 -7.17
CA LEU A 179 -4.60 16.93 -8.21
C LEU A 179 -5.14 18.03 -9.14
N GLY A 180 -5.38 19.25 -8.61
CA GLY A 180 -5.88 20.38 -9.39
C GLY A 180 -4.92 20.92 -10.45
N SER A 181 -3.64 20.55 -10.41
CA SER A 181 -2.64 20.95 -11.42
C SER A 181 -2.26 19.82 -12.36
N ASN A 182 -2.48 18.57 -11.94
CA ASN A 182 -2.06 17.38 -12.66
C ASN A 182 -3.10 16.27 -12.46
N GLU A 183 -3.70 15.79 -13.55
CA GLU A 183 -4.56 14.59 -13.57
C GLU A 183 -3.83 13.38 -12.94
N ASP A 184 -4.55 12.52 -12.23
CA ASP A 184 -4.02 11.23 -11.75
C ASP A 184 -4.61 10.08 -12.57
N VAL A 185 -3.82 9.03 -12.78
CA VAL A 185 -4.20 7.87 -13.57
C VAL A 185 -3.90 6.60 -12.78
N LEU A 186 -4.96 5.94 -12.34
CA LEU A 186 -4.90 4.68 -11.64
C LEU A 186 -5.30 3.54 -12.58
N TYR A 187 -4.52 2.48 -12.59
CA TYR A 187 -4.85 1.24 -13.29
C TYR A 187 -5.25 0.14 -12.31
N CYS A 188 -6.16 -0.72 -12.75
CA CYS A 188 -6.37 -2.04 -12.17
C CYS A 188 -6.39 -3.08 -13.28
N ASP A 189 -5.36 -3.91 -13.32
CA ASP A 189 -5.28 -5.04 -14.24
C ASP A 189 -5.86 -6.29 -13.57
N VAL A 190 -6.71 -7.00 -14.31
CA VAL A 190 -7.33 -8.24 -13.84
C VAL A 190 -7.21 -9.36 -14.84
N SER A 191 -7.13 -10.59 -14.35
CA SER A 191 -7.07 -11.78 -15.19
C SER A 191 -7.56 -13.03 -14.50
N ASN A 192 -8.23 -13.91 -15.23
CA ASN A 192 -8.52 -15.28 -14.81
C ASN A 192 -7.54 -16.30 -15.39
N TYR A 193 -6.55 -15.86 -16.17
CA TYR A 193 -5.46 -16.72 -16.64
C TYR A 193 -4.48 -17.02 -15.49
N THR A 194 -3.94 -18.23 -15.49
CA THR A 194 -3.02 -18.74 -14.47
C THR A 194 -1.63 -19.03 -15.04
N ASP A 195 -1.27 -18.36 -16.14
CA ASP A 195 0.00 -18.47 -16.86
C ASP A 195 1.07 -17.51 -16.32
N TYR A 196 0.91 -17.08 -15.07
CA TYR A 196 1.90 -16.30 -14.32
C TYR A 196 3.15 -17.15 -14.00
N ASP A 197 4.26 -16.48 -13.62
CA ASP A 197 5.46 -17.14 -13.11
C ASP A 197 5.68 -16.77 -11.64
N ILE A 198 5.67 -17.79 -10.77
CA ILE A 198 5.89 -17.70 -9.32
C ILE A 198 7.18 -18.39 -8.85
N THR A 199 8.05 -18.82 -9.77
CA THR A 199 9.26 -19.58 -9.43
C THR A 199 10.23 -18.78 -8.56
N GLN A 200 10.17 -17.45 -8.65
CA GLN A 200 10.97 -16.51 -7.87
C GLN A 200 10.21 -15.94 -6.67
N LEU A 201 9.00 -16.41 -6.38
CA LEU A 201 8.29 -16.05 -5.16
C LEU A 201 8.80 -16.86 -3.96
N THR A 202 9.19 -16.13 -2.93
CA THR A 202 9.69 -16.62 -1.64
C THR A 202 8.72 -16.22 -0.52
N GLY A 203 9.12 -16.45 0.73
CA GLY A 203 8.26 -16.25 1.89
C GLY A 203 7.27 -17.41 2.11
N ALA A 204 6.76 -17.52 3.33
CA ALA A 204 5.79 -18.55 3.69
C ALA A 204 4.44 -18.36 2.99
N ASN A 205 4.08 -17.11 2.69
CA ASN A 205 2.82 -16.75 2.05
C ASN A 205 2.96 -16.50 0.54
N LYS A 206 4.16 -16.69 -0.04
CA LYS A 206 4.44 -16.41 -1.46
C LYS A 206 4.12 -14.97 -1.85
N ASP A 207 4.53 -14.02 -1.02
CA ASP A 207 4.32 -12.57 -1.16
C ASP A 207 5.64 -11.77 -1.18
N GLU A 208 6.77 -12.45 -1.38
CA GLU A 208 8.10 -11.83 -1.49
C GLU A 208 8.80 -12.29 -2.79
N GLY A 209 9.66 -11.45 -3.36
CA GLY A 209 10.48 -11.82 -4.53
C GLY A 209 9.90 -11.28 -5.84
N THR A 210 9.83 -12.10 -6.89
CA THR A 210 9.38 -11.66 -8.21
C THR A 210 8.19 -12.48 -8.71
N PHE A 211 7.14 -11.79 -9.11
CA PHE A 211 5.94 -12.35 -9.73
C PHE A 211 5.80 -11.81 -11.16
N THR A 212 5.65 -12.70 -12.14
CA THR A 212 5.31 -12.28 -13.50
C THR A 212 3.81 -12.33 -13.70
N GLU A 213 3.21 -11.24 -14.12
CA GLU A 213 1.77 -11.16 -14.38
C GLU A 213 1.32 -12.25 -15.37
N PRO A 214 0.12 -12.81 -15.18
CA PRO A 214 -0.49 -13.66 -16.19
C PRO A 214 -0.85 -12.84 -17.43
N THR A 215 -1.26 -13.51 -18.51
CA THR A 215 -1.91 -12.85 -19.63
C THR A 215 -3.09 -12.03 -19.10
N LEU A 216 -3.13 -10.72 -19.34
CA LEU A 216 -4.17 -9.86 -18.80
C LEU A 216 -5.48 -10.02 -19.59
N LEU A 217 -6.60 -10.15 -18.88
CA LEU A 217 -7.92 -10.22 -19.48
C LEU A 217 -8.49 -8.82 -19.74
N LYS A 218 -8.34 -7.93 -18.76
CA LYS A 218 -8.99 -6.61 -18.75
C LYS A 218 -8.21 -5.63 -17.89
N ARG A 219 -8.18 -4.37 -18.33
CA ARG A 219 -7.68 -3.23 -17.57
C ARG A 219 -8.83 -2.28 -17.24
N TYR A 220 -8.93 -1.86 -16.00
CA TYR A 220 -9.67 -0.68 -15.59
C TYR A 220 -8.70 0.49 -15.53
N LYS A 221 -9.01 1.55 -16.26
CA LYS A 221 -8.26 2.81 -16.24
C LYS A 221 -9.14 3.89 -15.64
N TYR A 222 -8.74 4.41 -14.50
CA TYR A 222 -9.40 5.54 -13.87
C TYR A 222 -8.61 6.81 -14.17
N ILE A 223 -9.23 7.71 -14.92
CA ILE A 223 -8.75 9.07 -15.13
C ILE A 223 -9.37 9.92 -14.02
N ILE A 224 -8.54 10.44 -13.11
CA ILE A 224 -8.98 11.08 -11.89
C ILE A 224 -8.74 12.58 -11.99
N ARG A 225 -9.84 13.33 -11.85
CA ARG A 225 -9.87 14.79 -11.98
C ARG A 225 -10.43 15.45 -10.73
N PRO A 226 -10.08 16.71 -10.44
CA PRO A 226 -10.65 17.42 -9.31
C PRO A 226 -12.16 17.65 -9.52
N ALA A 227 -12.94 17.56 -8.44
CA ALA A 227 -14.38 17.79 -8.47
C ALA A 227 -14.79 19.16 -9.03
N SER A 228 -13.91 20.16 -8.95
CA SER A 228 -14.12 21.49 -9.53
C SER A 228 -14.22 21.51 -11.05
N GLU A 229 -13.73 20.48 -11.75
CA GLU A 229 -13.85 20.34 -13.21
C GLU A 229 -15.16 19.67 -13.63
N CYS A 230 -15.91 19.10 -12.68
CA CYS A 230 -17.23 18.56 -12.98
C CYS A 230 -18.16 19.74 -13.26
N ALA A 231 -18.34 20.08 -14.53
CA ALA A 231 -19.33 21.08 -14.94
C ALA A 231 -20.71 20.67 -14.38
N ASP A 232 -21.37 21.63 -13.75
CA ASP A 232 -22.71 21.60 -13.15
C ASP A 232 -23.57 20.37 -13.54
N ALA A 233 -23.94 19.57 -12.54
CA ALA A 233 -25.12 18.70 -12.61
C ALA A 233 -26.36 19.48 -12.15
#